data_AF-A0A949FQG8-F1
#
_entry.id   AF-A0A949FQG8-F1
#
_cell.length_a   1.000
_cell.length_b   1.000
_cell.length_c   1.000
_cell.angle_alpha   90.00
_cell.angle_beta   90.00
_cell.angle_gamma   90.00
#
_symmetry.space_group_name_H-M   'P 1'
#
loop_
_entity.id
_entity.type
_entity.pdbx_description
1 polymer ?
#
loop_
_entity_poly.entity_id
_entity_poly.type
_entity_poly.pdbx_seq_one_letter_code
_entity_poly.pdbx_strand_id
1 'polypeptide(L)' 'MGSNCLASKALEKTTLRIIGGEFRSRKLQYTVDLRTRPMKDRTREAVMNLLGGTLFECVVF' A
#
# COMPACT_ATOMS: atom_id res chain seq x y z
N MET A 1 8.84 35.34 14.78
CA MET A 1 8.84 34.11 15.60
C MET A 1 7.72 33.19 15.10
N GLY A 2 7.97 32.46 14.01
CA GLY A 2 7.04 31.49 13.44
C GLY A 2 7.85 30.25 13.12
N SER A 3 8.10 29.45 14.14
CA SER A 3 9.00 28.29 14.12
C SER A 3 8.46 27.17 13.24
N ASN A 4 9.17 26.93 12.14
CA ASN A 4 9.39 25.66 11.46
C ASN A 4 8.17 24.77 11.23
N CYS A 5 7.57 24.93 10.05
CA CYS A 5 6.87 23.86 9.34
C CYS A 5 7.80 22.66 9.23
N LEU A 6 7.67 21.70 10.15
CA LEU A 6 8.42 20.46 10.21
C LEU A 6 8.09 19.60 8.99
N ALA A 7 8.75 19.89 7.87
CA ALA A 7 9.09 18.90 6.87
C ALA A 7 9.88 17.77 7.57
N SER A 8 9.63 16.52 7.18
CA SER A 8 10.38 15.31 7.57
C SER A 8 10.20 14.77 9.01
N LYS A 9 8.97 14.48 9.45
CA LYS A 9 8.79 13.65 10.65
C LYS A 9 8.69 12.17 10.28
N ALA A 10 9.88 11.56 10.21
CA ALA A 10 10.26 10.15 10.08
C ALA A 10 9.78 9.37 8.84
N LEU A 11 10.76 9.16 7.96
CA LEU A 11 10.78 8.30 6.80
C LEU A 11 10.97 6.84 7.25
N GLU A 12 9.92 6.18 7.75
CA GLU A 12 10.03 4.79 8.20
C GLU A 12 9.90 3.84 6.99
N LYS A 13 10.76 2.82 6.92
CA LYS A 13 10.69 1.81 5.86
C LYS A 13 9.76 0.67 6.30
N THR A 14 8.58 0.60 5.69
CA THR A 14 7.59 -0.46 5.91
C THR A 14 7.61 -1.46 4.75
N THR A 15 7.46 -2.75 5.08
CA THR A 15 7.33 -3.82 4.08
C THR A 15 5.86 -4.11 3.80
N LEU A 16 5.44 -3.94 2.54
CA LEU A 16 4.10 -4.31 2.07
C LEU A 16 4.18 -5.54 1.15
N ARG A 17 3.18 -6.41 1.18
CA ARG A 17 3.08 -7.55 0.25
C ARG A 17 2.16 -7.22 -0.91
N ILE A 18 2.52 -7.57 -2.14
CA ILE A 18 1.62 -7.51 -3.30
C ILE A 18 0.67 -8.70 -3.24
N ILE A 19 -0.63 -8.44 -3.35
CA ILE A 19 -1.68 -9.42 -3.04
C ILE A 19 -2.06 -10.27 -4.28
N GLY A 20 -1.84 -9.78 -5.50
CA GLY A 20 -2.12 -10.55 -6.71
C GLY A 20 -1.73 -9.85 -8.01
N GLY A 21 -2.19 -10.42 -9.12
CA GLY A 21 -1.63 -10.18 -10.46
C GLY A 21 -0.30 -10.94 -10.66
N GLU A 22 0.44 -10.59 -11.71
CA GLU A 22 1.74 -11.18 -12.07
C GLU A 22 2.77 -11.11 -10.93
N PHE A 23 2.68 -10.08 -10.09
CA PHE A 23 3.62 -9.82 -9.00
C PHE A 23 3.15 -10.29 -7.62
N ARG A 24 2.20 -11.22 -7.57
CA ARG A 24 1.69 -11.82 -6.31
C ARG A 24 2.84 -12.24 -5.39
N SER A 25 2.65 -12.01 -4.08
CA SER A 25 3.58 -12.41 -3.01
C SER A 25 4.94 -11.70 -3.00
N ARG A 26 5.21 -10.75 -3.89
CA ARG A 26 6.43 -9.92 -3.81
C ARG A 26 6.33 -8.92 -2.67
N LYS A 27 7.46 -8.72 -1.98
CA LYS A 27 7.60 -7.72 -0.92
C LYS A 27 8.06 -6.39 -1.53
N LEU A 28 7.31 -5.32 -1.24
CA LEU A 28 7.63 -3.96 -1.61
C LEU A 28 8.13 -3.22 -0.37
N GLN A 29 9.34 -2.69 -0.45
CA GLN A 29 9.88 -1.76 0.53
C GLN A 29 9.29 -0.38 0.20
N TYR A 30 8.36 0.07 1.03
CA TYR A 30 7.76 1.39 0.86
C TYR A 30 8.20 2.30 1.99
N THR A 31 8.36 3.56 1.63
CA THR A 31 8.78 4.60 2.52
C THR A 31 7.55 5.37 2.99
N VAL A 32 7.15 5.18 4.24
CA VAL A 32 5.96 5.80 4.81
C VAL A 32 6.33 7.07 5.58
N ASP A 33 5.50 8.10 5.43
CA ASP A 33 5.33 9.11 6.48
C ASP A 33 4.47 8.47 7.59
N LEU A 34 4.84 8.66 8.86
CA LEU A 34 4.10 8.19 10.04
C LEU A 34 2.62 8.60 10.07
N ARG A 35 2.25 9.67 9.35
CA ARG A 35 0.85 10.09 9.20
C ARG A 35 0.04 9.22 8.25
N THR A 36 0.71 8.46 7.40
CA THR A 36 0.06 7.60 6.41
C THR A 36 -0.43 6.34 7.12
N ARG A 37 -1.74 6.08 7.10
CA ARG A 37 -2.34 4.83 7.57
C ARG A 37 -2.26 3.79 6.45
N PRO A 38 -1.30 2.84 6.45
CA PRO A 38 -1.34 1.74 5.50
C PRO A 38 -2.58 0.89 5.75
N MET A 39 -3.27 0.50 4.67
CA MET A 39 -4.39 -0.41 4.75
C MET A 39 -3.91 -1.82 5.13
N LYS A 40 -4.73 -2.52 5.93
CA LYS A 40 -4.51 -3.92 6.30
C LYS A 40 -4.64 -4.80 5.05
N ASP A 41 -3.91 -5.92 5.01
CA ASP A 41 -3.89 -6.82 3.86
C ASP A 41 -5.30 -7.29 3.45
N ARG A 42 -6.16 -7.64 4.41
CA ARG A 42 -7.57 -8.05 4.14
C ARG A 42 -8.38 -6.96 3.45
N THR A 43 -8.13 -5.69 3.79
CA THR A 43 -8.84 -4.56 3.15
C THR A 43 -8.40 -4.42 1.70
N ARG A 44 -7.11 -4.58 1.43
CA ARG A 44 -6.57 -4.54 0.07
C ARG A 44 -7.03 -5.74 -0.78
N GLU A 45 -7.10 -6.93 -0.18
CA GLU A 45 -7.69 -8.15 -0.80
C GLU A 45 -9.15 -7.91 -1.19
N ALA A 46 -9.98 -7.39 -0.28
CA ALA A 46 -11.40 -7.13 -0.55
C ALA A 46 -11.61 -6.11 -1.67
N VAL A 47 -10.81 -5.03 -1.70
CA VAL A 47 -10.87 -4.02 -2.77
C VAL A 47 -10.46 -4.64 -4.11
N MET A 48 -9.40 -5.45 -4.14
CA MET A 48 -8.97 -6.13 -5.37
C MET A 48 -10.02 -7.13 -5.87
N ASN A 49 -10.67 -7.88 -4.96
CA ASN A 49 -11.77 -8.78 -5.33
C ASN A 49 -12.95 -8.04 -5.94
N LEU A 50 -13.27 -6.83 -5.45
CA LEU A 50 -14.32 -5.99 -6.03
C LEU A 50 -13.93 -5.49 -7.43
N LEU A 51 -12.66 -5.12 -7.63
CA LEU A 51 -12.14 -4.60 -8.90
C LEU A 51 -11.84 -5.68 -9.94
N GLY A 52 -11.70 -6.95 -9.54
CA GLY A 52 -11.28 -8.06 -10.40
C GLY A 52 -12.13 -8.29 -11.65
N GLY A 53 -13.38 -7.81 -11.67
CA GLY A 53 -14.25 -7.88 -12.86
C GLY A 53 -14.13 -6.69 -13.83
N THR A 54 -13.36 -5.65 -13.51
CA THR A 54 -13.45 -4.34 -14.21
C THR A 54 -12.15 -3.85 -14.85
N LEU A 55 -10.98 -4.30 -14.39
CA LEU A 55 -9.69 -3.71 -14.81
C LEU A 55 -8.72 -4.70 -15.46
N PHE A 56 -8.80 -5.99 -15.13
CA PHE A 56 -7.89 -7.00 -15.64
C PHE A 56 -8.67 -8.28 -15.84
N GLU A 57 -8.99 -8.59 -17.08
CA GLU A 57 -9.51 -9.90 -17.45
C GLU A 57 -8.45 -10.93 -17.03
N CYS A 58 -8.82 -11.89 -16.17
CA CYS A 58 -7.95 -12.96 -15.68
C CYS A 58 -7.02 -12.62 -14.48
N VAL A 59 -7.55 -12.07 -13.37
CA VAL A 59 -6.86 -12.17 -12.06
C VAL A 59 -7.82 -12.69 -10.99
N VAL A 60 -7.75 -14.00 -10.72
CA VAL A 60 -8.43 -14.63 -9.57
C VAL A 60 -7.44 -14.69 -8.41
N PHE A 61 -7.82 -14.15 -7.24
CA PHE A 61 -6.98 -13.98 -6.05
C PHE A 61 -7.06 -15.15 -5.06
#